data_AF-A0A6L9EPR7-F1
#
_entry.id   AF-A0A6L9EPR7-F1
#
_cell.length_a   1.000
_cell.length_b   1.000
_cell.length_c   1.000
_cell.angle_alpha   90.00
_cell.angle_beta   90.00
_cell.angle_gamma   90.00
#
_symmetry.space_group_name_H-M   'P 1'
#
loop_
_entity.id
_entity.type
_entity.pdbx_description
1 polymer ?
#
loop_
_entity_poly.entity_id
_entity_poly.type
_entity_poly.pdbx_seq_one_letter_code
_entity_poly.pdbx_strand_id
1 'polypeptide(L)'
;MRNKYRKTIRRYLYVYANCNDISSIVVNILDIVITYNNYKYIIEMKIWRGQKYHEKGIKQLCDYLEINDLDKGYLVIFNFNKNKEYKEELINADGKDIAAIFV
;
A
#
# COMPACT_ATOMS: atom_id res chain seq x y z
N MET A 1 -15.32 2.25 7.89
CA MET A 1 -14.04 1.49 7.76
C MET A 1 -12.82 2.26 8.27
N ARG A 2 -12.64 3.55 7.94
CA ARG A 2 -11.40 4.35 8.17
C ARG A 2 -10.74 4.34 9.57
N ASN A 3 -11.48 4.31 10.69
CA ASN A 3 -10.87 4.34 12.03
C ASN A 3 -10.78 2.97 12.73
N LYS A 4 -11.69 2.04 12.44
CA LYS A 4 -11.75 0.73 13.12
C LYS A 4 -10.54 -0.15 12.76
N TYR A 5 -10.20 -0.22 11.48
CA TYR A 5 -9.06 -1.03 11.02
C TYR A 5 -7.70 -0.36 11.28
N ARG A 6 -7.63 0.98 11.30
CA ARG A 6 -6.38 1.70 11.55
C ARG A 6 -5.77 1.38 12.91
N LYS A 7 -6.58 1.35 13.98
CA LYS A 7 -6.09 0.99 15.32
C LYS A 7 -5.59 -0.46 15.36
N THR A 8 -6.32 -1.37 14.72
CA THR A 8 -5.96 -2.80 14.67
C THR A 8 -4.69 -3.04 13.86
N ILE A 9 -4.58 -2.48 12.64
CA ILE A 9 -3.41 -2.58 11.77
C ILE A 9 -2.18 -1.99 12.48
N ARG A 10 -2.32 -0.79 13.07
CA ARG A 10 -1.22 -0.17 13.82
C ARG A 10 -0.76 -1.06 14.99
N ARG A 11 -1.70 -1.64 15.75
CA ARG A 11 -1.35 -2.53 16.88
C ARG A 11 -0.65 -3.80 16.40
N TYR A 12 -1.12 -4.41 15.31
CA TYR A 12 -0.52 -5.62 14.75
C TYR A 12 0.89 -5.34 14.20
N LEU A 13 1.04 -4.30 13.38
CA LEU A 13 2.33 -3.92 12.80
C LEU A 13 3.35 -3.50 13.86
N TYR A 14 2.91 -2.86 14.94
CA TYR A 14 3.82 -2.49 16.04
C TYR A 14 4.38 -3.72 16.76
N VAL A 15 3.55 -4.76 17.00
CA VAL A 15 4.04 -6.03 17.57
C VAL A 15 5.05 -6.68 16.63
N TYR A 16 4.76 -6.72 15.33
CA TYR A 16 5.67 -7.30 14.34
C TYR A 16 6.99 -6.53 14.20
N ALA A 17 6.96 -5.20 14.27
CA ALA A 17 8.15 -4.36 14.16
C ALA A 17 9.18 -4.67 15.25
N ASN A 18 8.71 -4.84 16.49
CA ASN A 18 9.56 -5.14 17.64
C ASN A 18 10.21 -6.54 17.56
N CYS A 19 9.74 -7.42 16.68
CA CYS A 19 10.29 -8.76 16.50
C CYS A 19 11.22 -8.91 15.27
N ASN A 20 11.34 -7.89 14.42
CA ASN A 20 11.98 -8.02 13.10
C ASN A 20 12.92 -6.86 12.72
N ASP A 21 13.53 -6.18 13.69
CA ASP A 21 14.49 -5.08 13.46
C ASP A 21 13.96 -3.93 12.55
N ILE A 22 12.64 -3.74 12.51
CA ILE A 22 12.00 -2.66 11.74
C ILE A 22 12.25 -1.32 12.42
N SER A 23 12.95 -0.42 11.73
CA SER A 23 13.34 0.87 12.29
C SER A 23 12.16 1.82 12.48
N SER A 24 11.18 1.80 11.57
CA SER A 24 9.91 2.52 11.77
C SER A 24 8.76 2.01 10.91
N ILE A 25 7.54 2.13 11.44
CA ILE A 25 6.30 1.95 10.68
C ILE A 25 5.40 3.16 10.93
N VAL A 26 5.05 3.86 9.85
CA VAL A 26 4.08 4.96 9.87
C VAL A 26 2.82 4.50 9.16
N VAL A 27 1.69 4.51 9.87
CA VAL A 27 0.37 4.16 9.33
C VAL A 27 -0.49 5.41 9.30
N ASN A 28 -0.77 5.92 8.10
CA ASN A 28 -1.72 7.01 7.89
C ASN A 28 -3.11 6.46 7.57
N ILE A 29 -4.02 7.34 7.12
CA ILE A 29 -5.41 6.96 6.82
C ILE A 29 -5.49 6.11 5.53
N LEU A 30 -4.54 6.29 4.61
CA LEU A 30 -4.57 5.69 3.27
C LEU A 30 -3.36 4.81 2.96
N ASP A 31 -2.22 5.10 3.60
CA ASP A 31 -0.93 4.46 3.30
C ASP A 31 -0.27 3.86 4.54
N ILE A 32 0.70 2.99 4.27
CA ILE A 32 1.66 2.44 5.21
C ILE A 32 3.05 2.68 4.64
N VAL A 33 3.91 3.31 5.44
CA VAL A 33 5.34 3.46 5.14
C VAL A 33 6.12 2.61 6.13
N ILE A 34 6.96 1.73 5.59
CA ILE A 34 7.84 0.85 6.37
C ILE A 34 9.27 1.26 6.06
N THR A 35 10.05 1.52 7.11
CA THR A 35 11.49 1.71 7.00
C THR A 35 12.20 0.56 7.71
N TYR A 36 13.13 -0.08 7.01
CA TYR A 36 13.93 -1.18 7.53
C TYR A 36 15.36 -1.01 7.00
N ASN A 37 16.33 -0.87 7.90
CA ASN A 37 17.68 -0.44 7.55
C ASN A 37 17.65 0.82 6.66
N ASN A 38 18.27 0.76 5.48
CA ASN A 38 18.30 1.84 4.50
C ASN A 38 17.19 1.74 3.44
N TYR A 39 16.22 0.84 3.62
CA TYR A 39 15.14 0.61 2.68
C TYR A 39 13.84 1.25 3.17
N LYS A 40 13.11 1.87 2.24
CA LYS A 40 11.78 2.45 2.45
C LYS A 40 10.79 1.77 1.51
N TYR A 41 9.67 1.33 2.06
CA TYR A 41 8.59 0.69 1.32
C TYR A 41 7.31 1.49 1.52
N ILE A 42 6.63 1.81 0.42
CA ILE A 42 5.36 2.55 0.43
C ILE A 42 4.25 1.63 -0.07
N ILE A 43 3.24 1.45 0.76
CA ILE A 43 2.05 0.64 0.49
C ILE A 43 0.83 1.57 0.49
N GLU A 44 0.19 1.75 -0.65
CA GLU A 44 -1.09 2.47 -0.78
C GLU A 44 -2.25 1.48 -0.70
N MET A 45 -3.31 1.84 0.05
CA MET A 45 -4.52 1.00 0.15
C MET A 45 -5.72 1.65 -0.53
N LYS A 46 -6.41 0.90 -1.39
CA LYS A 46 -7.62 1.34 -2.10
C LYS A 46 -8.79 0.37 -1.89
N ILE A 47 -10.01 0.88 -2.01
CA ILE A 47 -11.20 0.06 -2.18
C ILE A 47 -11.47 -0.03 -3.67
N TRP A 48 -11.68 -1.23 -4.21
CA TRP A 48 -12.06 -1.42 -5.60
C TRP A 48 -13.39 -0.75 -5.89
N ARG A 49 -13.39 0.15 -6.89
CA ARG A 49 -14.58 0.90 -7.34
C ARG A 49 -14.65 0.98 -8.88
N GLY A 50 -13.97 0.06 -9.55
CA GLY A 50 -13.82 0.04 -11.01
C GLY A 50 -12.55 0.74 -11.50
N GLN A 51 -12.32 0.61 -12.80
CA GLN A 51 -11.05 0.92 -13.46
C GLN A 51 -10.58 2.37 -13.25
N LYS A 52 -11.47 3.35 -13.43
CA LYS A 52 -11.13 4.78 -13.25
C LYS A 52 -10.60 5.11 -11.85
N TYR A 53 -11.06 4.40 -10.81
CA TYR A 53 -10.56 4.60 -9.44
C TYR A 53 -9.20 3.91 -9.23
N HIS A 54 -8.96 2.81 -9.93
CA HIS A 54 -7.70 2.08 -9.90
C HIS A 54 -6.58 2.90 -10.54
N GLU A 55 -6.81 3.44 -11.74
CA GLU A 55 -5.87 4.34 -12.44
C GLU A 55 -5.52 5.58 -11.59
N LYS A 56 -6.53 6.19 -10.95
CA LYS A 56 -6.30 7.29 -10.00
C LYS A 56 -5.46 6.88 -8.80
N GLY A 57 -5.64 5.65 -8.30
CA GLY A 57 -4.86 5.11 -7.20
C GLY A 57 -3.40 4.86 -7.58
N ILE A 58 -3.17 4.33 -8.79
CA ILE A 58 -1.83 4.16 -9.37
C ILE A 58 -1.14 5.52 -9.47
N LYS A 59 -1.80 6.52 -10.07
CA LYS A 59 -1.21 7.85 -10.23
C LYS A 59 -0.83 8.49 -8.89
N GLN A 60 -1.71 8.40 -7.89
CA GLN A 60 -1.40 8.90 -6.54
C GLN A 60 -0.19 8.19 -5.92
N LEU A 61 -0.05 6.87 -6.13
CA LEU A 61 1.11 6.12 -5.65
C LEU A 61 2.38 6.55 -6.39
N CYS A 62 2.35 6.71 -7.71
CA CYS A 62 3.48 7.23 -8.48
C CYS A 62 3.95 8.60 -7.96
N ASP A 63 3.02 9.54 -7.74
CA ASP A 63 3.33 10.87 -7.21
C ASP A 63 3.98 10.77 -5.81
N TYR A 64 3.53 9.83 -4.98
CA TYR A 64 4.08 9.65 -3.65
C TYR A 64 5.48 9.01 -3.67
N LEU A 65 5.70 8.04 -4.57
CA LEU A 65 7.01 7.43 -4.80
C LEU A 65 8.02 8.46 -5.31
N GLU A 66 7.59 9.35 -6.21
CA GLU A 66 8.41 10.43 -6.74
C GLU A 66 8.89 11.38 -5.63
N ILE A 67 7.99 11.83 -4.75
CA ILE A 67 8.34 12.67 -3.59
C ILE A 67 9.35 11.98 -2.65
N ASN A 68 9.40 10.65 -2.65
CA ASN A 68 10.27 9.86 -1.79
C ASN A 68 11.52 9.32 -2.49
N ASP A 69 11.75 9.66 -3.76
CA ASP A 69 12.85 9.15 -4.58
C ASP A 69 12.89 7.60 -4.60
N LEU A 70 11.72 6.99 -4.83
CA LEU A 70 11.55 5.55 -4.92
C LEU A 70 11.05 5.14 -6.30
N ASP A 71 11.53 4.00 -6.79
CA ASP A 71 11.09 3.41 -8.05
C ASP A 71 10.00 2.34 -7.88
N LYS A 72 9.85 1.79 -6.66
CA LYS A 72 8.98 0.64 -6.39
C LYS A 72 7.93 0.95 -5.33
N GLY A 73 6.68 0.60 -5.61
CA GLY A 73 5.57 0.73 -4.67
C GLY A 73 4.61 -0.46 -4.68
N TYR A 74 3.75 -0.48 -3.68
CA TYR A 74 2.81 -1.58 -3.46
C TYR A 74 1.39 -1.04 -3.33
N LEU A 75 0.44 -1.69 -4.00
CA LEU A 75 -0.95 -1.27 -4.01
C LEU A 75 -1.84 -2.41 -3.51
N VAL A 76 -2.44 -2.24 -2.34
CA VAL A 76 -3.39 -3.22 -1.79
C VAL A 76 -4.81 -2.75 -2.10
N ILE A 77 -5.56 -3.57 -2.83
CA ILE A 77 -6.88 -3.23 -3.35
C ILE A 77 -7.91 -4.13 -2.72
N PHE A 78 -8.68 -3.59 -1.78
CA PHE A 78 -9.80 -4.29 -1.17
C PHE A 78 -10.99 -4.34 -2.13
N ASN A 79 -11.21 -5.50 -2.72
CA ASN A 79 -12.38 -5.83 -3.50
C ASN A 79 -13.44 -6.46 -2.57
N PHE A 80 -14.60 -5.82 -2.47
CA PHE A 80 -15.73 -6.33 -1.66
C PHE A 80 -16.82 -6.97 -2.51
N ASN A 81 -16.57 -7.18 -3.80
CA ASN A 81 -17.51 -7.87 -4.68
C ASN A 81 -17.66 -9.33 -4.24
N LYS A 82 -18.89 -9.86 -4.30
CA LYS A 82 -19.19 -11.24 -3.87
C LYS A 82 -18.40 -12.31 -4.63
N ASN A 83 -18.16 -12.08 -5.92
CA ASN A 83 -17.45 -12.99 -6.81
C ASN A 83 -16.03 -12.47 -7.13
N LYS A 84 -15.37 -11.85 -6.15
CA LYS A 84 -14.02 -11.34 -6.35
C LYS A 84 -13.04 -12.49 -6.57
N GLU A 85 -12.05 -12.24 -7.40
CA GLU A 85 -10.87 -13.08 -7.54
C GLU A 85 -9.71 -12.42 -6.79
N TYR A 86 -8.97 -13.23 -6.03
CA TYR A 86 -7.66 -12.83 -5.54
C TYR A 86 -6.71 -12.83 -6.72
N LYS A 87 -6.10 -11.68 -7.01
CA LYS A 87 -5.17 -11.57 -8.12
C LYS A 87 -4.05 -10.59 -7.81
N GLU A 88 -2.96 -10.77 -8.53
CA GLU A 88 -1.80 -9.89 -8.51
C GLU A 88 -1.63 -9.26 -9.89
N GLU A 89 -1.12 -8.05 -9.92
CA GLU A 89 -0.87 -7.29 -11.14
C GLU A 89 0.43 -6.51 -11.00
N LEU A 90 1.33 -6.66 -11.97
CA LEU A 90 2.55 -5.87 -12.07
C LEU A 90 2.32 -4.74 -13.06
N ILE A 91 2.51 -3.50 -12.61
CA ILE A 91 2.16 -2.29 -13.34
C ILE A 91 3.41 -1.45 -13.46
N ASN A 92 3.76 -1.06 -14.69
CA ASN A 92 4.77 -0.03 -14.93
C ASN A 92 4.06 1.27 -15.32
N ALA A 93 4.18 2.32 -14.50
CA ALA A 93 3.50 3.59 -14.69
C ALA A 93 4.38 4.75 -14.20
N ASP A 94 4.51 5.81 -15.00
CA ASP A 94 5.36 6.97 -14.71
C ASP A 94 6.81 6.60 -14.33
N GLY A 95 7.35 5.55 -14.95
CA GLY A 95 8.68 5.03 -14.64
C GLY A 95 8.80 4.27 -13.32
N LYS A 96 7.68 4.03 -12.63
CA LYS A 96 7.61 3.29 -11.36
C LYS A 96 7.09 1.88 -11.58
N ASP A 97 7.66 0.92 -10.85
CA ASP A 97 7.19 -0.46 -10.78
C ASP A 97 6.25 -0.64 -9.57
N ILE A 98 5.01 -1.02 -9.85
CA ILE A 98 3.97 -1.20 -8.83
C ILE A 98 3.52 -2.65 -8.81
N ALA A 99 3.60 -3.28 -7.65
CA ALA A 99 2.96 -4.56 -7.39
C ALA A 99 1.59 -4.33 -6.73
N ALA A 100 0.52 -4.64 -7.46
CA ALA A 100 -0.84 -4.52 -6.99
C ALA A 100 -1.42 -5.88 -6.60
N ILE A 101 -2.07 -5.96 -5.43
CA ILE A 101 -2.70 -7.17 -4.91
C ILE A 101 -4.17 -6.85 -4.64
N PHE A 102 -5.06 -7.66 -5.21
CA PHE A 102 -6.50 -7.56 -5.03
C PHE A 102 -6.95 -8.58 -3.98
N VAL A 103 -7.54 -8.07 -2.88
CA VAL A 103 -7.94 -8.85 -1.69
C VAL A 103 -9.40 -8.70 -1.33
#